data_AF-A0AAN7ZDQ6-F1
#
_entry.id   AF-A0AAN7ZDQ6-F1
#
_cell.length_a   1.000
_cell.length_b   1.000
_cell.length_c   1.000
_cell.angle_alpha   90.00
_cell.angle_beta   90.00
_cell.angle_gamma   90.00
#
_symmetry.space_group_name_H-M   'P 1'
#
loop_
_entity.id
_entity.type
_entity.pdbx_description
1 polymer ?
#
loop_
_entity_poly.entity_id
_entity_poly.type
_entity_poly.pdbx_seq_one_letter_code
_entity_poly.pdbx_strand_id
1 'polypeptide(L)'
;MHCTVETVSEFTYFESILLGLSKALKKCVGVHKTYLKKLPSASYTDISTWEQTQDVLMPEDLRAFYTSSNGFMFEWTYTLAGDCHKDKVNGSIKINPLQHLVPIFGFETSLEPGVKLDTERYQIKLSIESRLFIIDTVPDRGHVSIVKLAYNSIKCKYINNLKDKV
;
A
#
# COMPACT_ATOMS: atom_id res chain seq x y z
N MET A 1 -9.54 -25.12 10.63
CA MET A 1 -9.13 -24.94 9.22
C MET A 1 -10.28 -24.25 8.50
N HIS A 2 -10.19 -22.95 8.23
CA HIS A 2 -11.16 -22.28 7.36
C HIS A 2 -10.57 -22.21 5.95
N CYS A 3 -10.97 -23.17 5.11
CA CYS A 3 -10.76 -23.09 3.67
C CYS A 3 -11.88 -22.19 3.13
N THR A 4 -11.56 -20.92 2.86
CA THR A 4 -12.49 -20.03 2.16
C THR A 4 -12.43 -20.39 0.68
N VAL A 5 -13.53 -20.96 0.17
CA VAL A 5 -13.76 -21.16 -1.26
C VAL A 5 -13.84 -19.78 -1.90
N GLU A 6 -12.76 -19.37 -2.55
CA GLU A 6 -12.70 -18.09 -3.27
C GLU A 6 -13.73 -18.11 -4.40
N THR A 7 -14.69 -17.20 -4.34
CA THR A 7 -15.70 -17.07 -5.39
C THR A 7 -15.06 -16.49 -6.65
N VAL A 8 -15.54 -16.88 -7.83
CA VAL A 8 -14.98 -16.44 -9.14
C VAL A 8 -14.92 -14.90 -9.26
N SER A 9 -15.83 -14.19 -8.57
CA SER A 9 -15.85 -12.73 -8.46
C SER A 9 -14.67 -12.17 -7.67
N GLU A 10 -14.26 -12.81 -6.58
CA GLU A 10 -13.13 -12.37 -5.76
C GLU A 10 -11.80 -12.53 -6.49
N PHE A 11 -11.61 -13.65 -7.20
CA PHE A 11 -10.42 -13.84 -8.03
C PHE A 11 -10.32 -12.76 -9.12
N THR A 12 -11.44 -12.38 -9.73
CA THR A 12 -11.50 -11.33 -10.77
C THR A 12 -11.20 -9.93 -10.22
N TYR A 13 -11.66 -9.65 -8.99
CA TYR A 13 -11.36 -8.39 -8.29
C TYR A 13 -9.86 -8.26 -7.98
N PHE A 14 -9.23 -9.31 -7.45
CA PHE A 14 -7.80 -9.27 -7.14
C PHE A 14 -6.91 -9.22 -8.37
N GLU A 15 -7.30 -9.89 -9.46
CA GLU A 15 -6.62 -9.74 -10.74
C GLU A 15 -6.67 -8.29 -11.25
N SER A 16 -7.76 -7.57 -10.97
CA SER A 16 -7.89 -6.14 -11.28
C SER A 16 -6.99 -5.27 -10.39
N ILE A 17 -6.95 -5.51 -9.08
CA ILE A 17 -6.04 -4.75 -8.16
C ILE A 17 -4.57 -5.02 -8.48
N LEU A 18 -4.23 -6.29 -8.68
CA LEU A 18 -2.87 -6.74 -8.98
C LEU A 18 -2.47 -6.45 -10.43
N LEU A 19 -3.36 -5.86 -11.23
CA LEU A 19 -3.14 -5.52 -12.64
C LEU A 19 -2.58 -6.71 -13.46
N GLY A 20 -3.06 -7.92 -13.17
CA GLY A 20 -2.60 -9.14 -13.82
C GLY A 20 -1.25 -9.69 -13.34
N LEU A 21 -0.66 -9.17 -12.25
CA LEU A 21 0.60 -9.66 -11.70
C LEU A 21 0.54 -11.16 -11.37
N SER A 22 -0.56 -11.64 -10.80
CA SER A 22 -0.74 -13.07 -10.49
C SER A 22 -0.63 -13.94 -11.75
N LYS A 23 -1.25 -13.52 -12.87
CA LYS A 23 -1.10 -14.19 -14.17
C LYS A 23 0.32 -14.09 -14.74
N ALA A 24 0.98 -12.95 -14.59
CA ALA A 24 2.35 -12.78 -15.05
C ALA A 24 3.31 -13.71 -14.29
N LEU A 25 3.20 -13.76 -12.97
CA LEU A 25 4.02 -14.62 -12.11
C LEU A 25 3.83 -16.12 -12.42
N LYS A 26 2.61 -16.55 -12.78
CA LYS A 26 2.36 -17.94 -13.21
C LYS A 26 3.11 -18.34 -14.48
N LYS A 27 3.46 -17.38 -15.34
CA LYS A 27 4.24 -17.62 -16.56
C LYS A 27 5.75 -17.62 -16.31
N CYS A 28 6.20 -17.12 -15.15
CA CYS A 28 7.62 -17.03 -14.82
C CYS A 28 8.16 -18.37 -14.33
N VAL A 29 9.19 -18.87 -15.01
CA VAL A 29 9.97 -20.01 -14.54
C VAL A 29 10.67 -19.61 -13.25
N GLY A 30 10.55 -20.43 -12.20
CA GLY A 30 11.15 -20.13 -10.89
C GLY A 30 10.16 -19.66 -9.83
N VAL A 31 8.94 -19.25 -10.17
CA VAL A 31 7.88 -18.94 -9.18
C VAL A 31 7.20 -20.23 -8.74
N HIS A 32 7.06 -20.44 -7.43
CA HIS A 32 6.62 -21.75 -6.91
C HIS A 32 5.42 -21.66 -5.97
N LYS A 33 5.35 -20.60 -5.17
CA LYS A 33 4.28 -20.40 -4.18
C LYS A 33 3.73 -19.01 -4.37
N THR A 34 2.42 -18.90 -4.54
CA THR A 34 1.69 -17.63 -4.50
C THR A 34 0.64 -17.76 -3.42
N TYR A 35 0.56 -16.79 -2.52
CA TYR A 35 -0.41 -16.73 -1.44
C TYR A 35 -1.14 -15.40 -1.50
N LEU A 36 -2.46 -15.47 -1.54
CA LEU A 36 -3.32 -14.30 -1.52
C LEU A 36 -4.19 -14.35 -0.27
N LYS A 37 -4.25 -13.23 0.45
CA LYS A 37 -5.06 -13.07 1.65
C LYS A 37 -5.87 -11.79 1.54
N LYS A 38 -7.19 -11.97 1.46
CA LYS A 38 -8.18 -10.92 1.61
C LYS A 38 -8.50 -10.74 3.09
N LEU A 39 -8.55 -9.49 3.57
CA LEU A 39 -9.18 -9.19 4.85
C LEU A 39 -10.67 -8.86 4.64
N PRO A 40 -11.53 -9.14 5.63
CA PRO A 40 -12.96 -8.81 5.56
C PRO A 40 -13.17 -7.34 5.20
N SER A 41 -14.25 -7.02 4.49
CA SER A 41 -14.64 -5.64 4.17
C SER A 41 -14.76 -4.78 5.42
N ALA A 42 -14.35 -3.52 5.35
CA ALA A 42 -14.69 -2.52 6.36
C ALA A 42 -16.11 -2.00 6.10
N SER A 43 -16.87 -1.72 7.16
CA SER A 43 -18.15 -1.03 7.00
C SER A 43 -17.95 0.45 6.67
N TYR A 44 -18.96 1.09 6.07
CA TYR A 44 -18.94 2.54 5.86
C TYR A 44 -18.77 3.31 7.18
N THR A 45 -19.29 2.77 8.28
CA THR A 45 -19.14 3.33 9.61
C THR A 45 -17.70 3.26 10.09
N ASP A 46 -17.00 2.14 9.87
CA ASP A 46 -15.59 1.98 10.25
C ASP A 46 -14.70 2.98 9.49
N ILE A 47 -14.94 3.12 8.19
CA ILE A 47 -14.23 4.08 7.34
C ILE A 47 -14.49 5.50 7.82
N SER A 48 -15.76 5.87 8.04
CA SER A 48 -16.12 7.22 8.50
C SER A 48 -15.55 7.53 9.88
N THR A 49 -15.51 6.53 10.77
CA THR A 49 -14.91 6.66 12.11
C THR A 49 -13.41 6.89 12.00
N TRP A 50 -12.73 6.14 11.13
CA TRP A 50 -11.29 6.34 10.89
C TRP A 50 -11.03 7.74 10.34
N GLU A 51 -11.80 8.19 9.34
CA GLU A 51 -11.68 9.53 8.75
C GLU A 51 -11.87 10.66 9.76
N GLN A 52 -12.89 10.54 10.62
CA GLN A 52 -13.13 11.50 11.71
C GLN A 52 -12.00 11.49 12.74
N THR A 53 -11.51 10.31 13.11
CA THR A 53 -10.42 10.16 14.09
C THR A 53 -9.12 10.77 13.57
N GLN A 54 -8.84 10.62 12.27
CA GLN A 54 -7.62 11.11 11.65
C GLN A 54 -7.73 12.54 11.11
N ASP A 55 -8.93 13.13 11.13
CA ASP A 55 -9.26 14.39 10.45
C ASP A 55 -8.87 14.37 8.96
N VAL A 56 -9.20 13.28 8.26
CA VAL A 56 -8.85 13.06 6.84
C VAL A 56 -10.03 12.44 6.11
N LEU A 57 -10.42 13.00 4.97
CA LEU A 57 -11.40 12.38 4.08
C LEU A 57 -10.69 11.49 3.06
N MET A 58 -10.94 10.19 3.06
CA MET A 58 -10.30 9.25 2.16
C MET A 58 -10.81 9.44 0.71
N PRO A 59 -9.96 9.31 -0.33
CA PRO A 59 -10.40 9.34 -1.72
C PRO A 59 -11.42 8.24 -2.00
N GLU A 60 -12.32 8.49 -2.95
CA GLU A 60 -13.38 7.55 -3.33
C GLU A 60 -12.83 6.17 -3.69
N ASP A 61 -11.76 6.11 -4.49
CA ASP A 61 -11.12 4.84 -4.87
C ASP A 61 -10.63 4.03 -3.67
N LEU A 62 -10.07 4.71 -2.65
CA LEU A 62 -9.61 4.05 -1.44
C LEU A 62 -10.79 3.64 -0.55
N ARG A 63 -11.84 4.46 -0.45
CA ARG A 63 -13.09 4.05 0.24
C ARG A 63 -13.70 2.82 -0.43
N ALA A 64 -13.77 2.80 -1.77
CA ALA A 64 -14.25 1.65 -2.54
C ALA A 64 -13.38 0.41 -2.30
N PHE A 65 -12.06 0.57 -2.23
CA PHE A 65 -11.16 -0.51 -1.83
C PHE A 65 -11.50 -1.03 -0.42
N TYR A 66 -11.53 -0.17 0.61
CA TYR A 66 -11.74 -0.59 2.00
C TYR A 66 -13.14 -1.18 2.26
N THR A 67 -14.18 -0.71 1.55
CA THR A 67 -15.52 -1.31 1.57
C THR A 67 -15.57 -2.70 0.95
N SER A 68 -14.66 -3.02 0.02
CA SER A 68 -14.56 -4.35 -0.57
C SER A 68 -13.61 -5.29 0.19
N SER A 69 -12.57 -4.74 0.83
CA SER A 69 -11.58 -5.47 1.62
C SER A 69 -10.82 -4.52 2.55
N ASN A 70 -10.81 -4.81 3.86
CA ASN A 70 -10.07 -4.01 4.84
C ASN A 70 -8.56 -4.33 4.82
N GLY A 71 -7.93 -4.15 3.67
CA GLY A 71 -6.53 -4.53 3.43
C GLY A 71 -6.38 -5.90 2.78
N PHE A 72 -5.23 -6.10 2.14
CA PHE A 72 -4.91 -7.36 1.48
C PHE A 72 -3.42 -7.66 1.58
N MET A 73 -3.06 -8.92 1.33
CA MET A 73 -1.66 -9.34 1.24
C MET A 73 -1.52 -10.35 0.11
N PHE A 74 -0.56 -10.12 -0.77
CA PHE A 74 -0.18 -11.02 -1.85
C PHE A 74 1.31 -11.31 -1.74
N GLU A 75 1.67 -12.57 -1.57
CA GLU A 75 3.06 -13.01 -1.40
C GLU A 75 3.40 -14.05 -2.46
N TRP A 76 4.64 -14.05 -2.92
CA TRP A 76 5.15 -15.11 -3.78
C TRP A 76 6.61 -15.44 -3.47
N THR A 77 6.98 -16.69 -3.73
CA THR A 77 8.38 -17.14 -3.66
C THR A 77 8.89 -17.44 -5.05
N TYR A 78 10.09 -16.97 -5.35
CA TYR A 78 10.80 -17.32 -6.57
C TYR A 78 12.22 -17.85 -6.30
N THR A 79 12.68 -18.72 -7.21
CA THR A 79 14.02 -19.30 -7.22
C THR A 79 14.77 -18.77 -8.45
N LEU A 80 15.94 -18.18 -8.26
CA LEU A 80 16.81 -17.76 -9.36
C LEU A 80 17.51 -18.99 -9.97
N ALA A 81 17.44 -19.12 -11.30
CA ALA A 81 18.16 -20.18 -12.00
C ALA A 81 19.66 -19.86 -12.02
N GLY A 82 20.49 -20.77 -11.51
CA GLY A 82 21.95 -20.66 -11.54
C GLY A 82 22.60 -20.50 -10.16
N ASP A 83 21.83 -20.28 -9.10
CA ASP A 83 22.38 -20.25 -7.75
C ASP A 83 22.31 -21.66 -7.12
N CYS A 84 23.47 -22.25 -6.85
CA CYS A 84 23.57 -23.57 -6.22
C CYS A 84 23.19 -23.52 -4.73
N HIS A 85 22.90 -22.33 -4.20
CA HIS A 85 22.35 -22.11 -2.88
C HIS A 85 20.89 -21.66 -3.03
N LYS A 86 20.01 -22.32 -2.29
CA LYS A 86 18.54 -22.25 -2.44
C LYS A 86 17.99 -20.92 -1.90
N ASP A 87 18.43 -19.81 -2.45
CA ASP A 87 17.98 -18.48 -2.02
C ASP A 87 16.59 -18.23 -2.61
N LYS A 88 15.59 -18.64 -1.81
CA LYS A 88 14.18 -18.35 -2.04
C LYS A 88 13.96 -16.89 -1.72
N VAL A 89 13.78 -16.07 -2.75
CA VAL A 89 13.39 -14.69 -2.56
C VAL A 89 11.88 -14.61 -2.45
N ASN A 90 11.40 -13.90 -1.44
CA ASN A 90 9.98 -13.63 -1.24
C ASN A 90 9.66 -12.23 -1.75
N GLY A 91 8.72 -12.13 -2.68
CA GLY A 91 8.07 -10.88 -3.04
C GLY A 91 6.74 -10.76 -2.30
N SER A 92 6.37 -9.54 -1.93
CA SER A 92 5.09 -9.26 -1.30
C SER A 92 4.53 -7.91 -1.74
N ILE A 93 3.21 -7.82 -1.76
CA ILE A 93 2.43 -6.60 -1.89
C ILE A 93 1.39 -6.62 -0.77
N LYS A 94 1.34 -5.57 0.03
CA LYS A 94 0.38 -5.48 1.11
C LYS A 94 -0.30 -4.12 1.15
N ILE A 95 -1.56 -4.11 1.55
CA ILE A 95 -2.25 -2.91 2.00
C ILE A 95 -2.71 -3.16 3.43
N ASN A 96 -2.26 -2.30 4.34
CA ASN A 96 -2.65 -2.38 5.75
C ASN A 96 -4.17 -2.16 5.94
N PRO A 97 -4.78 -2.85 6.94
CA PRO A 97 -6.14 -2.54 7.35
C PRO A 97 -6.23 -1.14 7.98
N LEU A 98 -7.43 -0.56 8.03
CA LEU A 98 -7.70 0.77 8.58
C LEU A 98 -7.11 0.96 9.99
N GLN A 99 -7.25 -0.04 10.88
CA GLN A 99 -6.70 0.03 12.23
C GLN A 99 -5.17 0.12 12.30
N HIS A 100 -4.47 -0.22 11.22
CA HIS A 100 -3.02 -0.13 11.11
C HIS A 100 -2.56 1.03 10.20
N LEU A 101 -3.49 1.80 9.62
CA LEU A 101 -3.19 3.06 8.95
C LEU A 101 -3.01 4.16 10.00
N VAL A 102 -1.82 4.21 10.59
CA VAL A 102 -1.46 5.19 11.59
C VAL A 102 -0.74 6.40 10.97
N PRO A 103 -0.97 7.61 11.51
CA PRO A 103 -0.27 8.81 11.07
C PRO A 103 1.21 8.73 11.45
N ILE A 104 2.07 9.17 10.53
CA ILE A 104 3.49 9.38 10.77
C ILE A 104 3.67 10.80 11.30
N PHE A 105 4.48 10.95 12.34
CA PHE A 105 4.85 12.23 12.92
C PHE A 105 6.34 12.48 12.78
N GLY A 106 6.78 13.74 12.98
CA GLY A 106 8.20 14.09 13.01
C GLY A 106 8.84 14.34 11.65
N PHE A 107 8.06 14.63 10.62
CA PHE A 107 8.57 15.06 9.32
C PHE A 107 8.90 16.56 9.30
N GLU A 108 9.89 16.96 8.49
CA GLU A 108 10.20 18.37 8.28
C GLU A 108 9.02 19.10 7.65
N THR A 109 8.71 20.30 8.17
CA THR A 109 7.62 21.14 7.68
C THR A 109 8.15 22.38 6.97
N SER A 110 7.39 22.85 5.99
CA SER A 110 7.69 23.97 5.12
C SER A 110 6.49 24.92 5.08
N LEU A 111 6.77 26.22 5.03
CA LEU A 111 5.77 27.27 4.82
C LEU A 111 5.19 27.26 3.40
N GLU A 112 5.90 26.65 2.45
CA GLU A 112 5.44 26.40 1.09
C GLU A 112 5.18 24.89 0.88
N PRO A 113 4.06 24.34 1.36
CA PRO A 113 3.73 22.94 1.13
C PRO A 113 3.33 22.69 -0.33
N GLY A 114 3.63 21.51 -0.83
CA GLY A 114 3.25 21.12 -2.19
C GLY A 114 4.12 20.04 -2.79
N VAL A 115 3.80 19.69 -4.03
CA VAL A 115 4.56 18.73 -4.83
C VAL A 115 5.18 19.49 -6.00
N LYS A 116 6.51 19.53 -6.08
CA LYS A 116 7.25 20.15 -7.18
C LYS A 116 7.99 19.05 -7.95
N LEU A 117 7.96 19.10 -9.29
CA LEU A 117 8.81 18.25 -10.12
C LEU A 117 10.16 18.95 -10.23
N ASP A 118 11.19 18.37 -9.61
CA ASP A 118 12.56 18.84 -9.72
C ASP A 118 13.32 17.93 -10.67
N THR A 119 13.55 18.43 -11.88
CA THR A 119 14.33 17.83 -12.98
C THR A 119 13.81 16.47 -13.46
N GLU A 120 13.77 15.46 -12.58
CA GLU A 120 13.24 14.10 -12.81
C GLU A 120 12.53 13.48 -11.58
N ARG A 121 12.55 14.14 -10.41
CA ARG A 121 11.97 13.62 -9.16
C ARG A 121 10.91 14.54 -8.60
N TYR A 122 9.81 13.97 -8.12
CA TYR A 122 8.82 14.72 -7.37
C TYR A 122 9.35 14.97 -5.95
N GLN A 123 9.60 16.23 -5.61
CA GLN A 123 9.84 16.65 -4.23
C GLN A 123 8.51 17.00 -3.57
N ILE A 124 8.31 16.49 -2.35
CA ILE A 124 7.13 16.77 -1.53
C ILE A 124 7.58 17.61 -0.35
N LYS A 125 6.96 18.78 -0.19
CA LYS A 125 7.09 19.63 1.00
C LYS A 125 5.80 19.54 1.80
N LEU A 126 5.95 19.24 3.08
CA LEU A 126 4.83 19.03 4.01
C LEU A 126 4.62 20.28 4.86
N SER A 127 3.39 20.56 5.25
CA SER A 127 3.06 21.56 6.27
C SER A 127 2.74 20.89 7.61
N ILE A 128 2.59 21.69 8.67
CA ILE A 128 2.09 21.22 9.98
C ILE A 128 0.69 20.57 9.92
N GLU A 129 -0.09 20.92 8.90
CA GLU A 129 -1.44 20.37 8.66
C GLU A 129 -1.43 19.10 7.81
N SER A 130 -0.27 18.75 7.23
CA SER A 130 -0.15 17.55 6.41
C SER A 130 -0.29 16.30 7.27
N ARG A 131 -0.81 15.22 6.67
CA ARG A 131 -0.93 13.91 7.31
C ARG A 131 -0.35 12.85 6.39
N LEU A 132 0.49 11.98 6.96
CA LEU A 132 1.13 10.87 6.25
C LEU A 132 0.66 9.56 6.88
N PHE A 133 0.24 8.59 6.08
CA PHE A 133 -0.18 7.28 6.56
C PHE A 133 0.58 6.18 5.84
N ILE A 134 1.12 5.19 6.55
CA ILE A 134 1.85 4.07 5.95
C ILE A 134 0.87 3.00 5.46
N ILE A 135 0.80 2.81 4.13
CA ILE A 135 0.04 1.73 3.51
C ILE A 135 0.78 0.41 3.59
N ASP A 136 2.08 0.46 3.32
CA ASP A 136 2.95 -0.71 3.30
C ASP A 136 4.39 -0.35 3.69
N THR A 137 5.13 -1.32 4.20
CA THR A 137 6.55 -1.19 4.51
C THR A 137 7.30 -2.30 3.80
N VAL A 138 8.21 -1.91 2.91
CA VAL A 138 9.09 -2.85 2.23
C VAL A 138 10.41 -2.86 3.01
N PRO A 139 10.80 -4.00 3.61
CA PRO A 139 12.06 -4.12 4.32
C PRO A 139 13.22 -3.60 3.47
N ASP A 140 14.09 -2.80 4.09
CA ASP A 140 15.31 -2.22 3.49
C ASP A 140 15.10 -1.31 2.26
N ARG A 141 13.86 -1.01 1.88
CA ARG A 141 13.53 -0.15 0.72
C ARG A 141 12.71 1.08 1.07
N GLY A 142 11.89 1.03 2.12
CA GLY A 142 11.14 2.19 2.62
C GLY A 142 9.65 1.93 2.79
N HIS A 143 8.85 2.99 2.70
CA HIS A 143 7.42 2.97 3.01
C HIS A 143 6.58 3.47 1.83
N VAL A 144 5.47 2.78 1.57
CA VAL A 144 4.41 3.29 0.70
C VAL A 144 3.47 4.11 1.56
N SER A 145 3.18 5.36 1.20
CA SER A 145 2.41 6.25 2.07
C SER A 145 1.33 7.06 1.34
N ILE A 146 0.21 7.29 2.02
CA ILE A 146 -0.81 8.26 1.61
C ILE A 146 -0.43 9.60 2.20
N VAL A 147 -0.43 10.65 1.37
CA VAL A 147 -0.17 12.02 1.81
C VAL A 147 -1.43 12.86 1.62
N LYS A 148 -1.96 13.39 2.73
CA LYS A 148 -2.91 14.51 2.72
C LYS A 148 -2.11 15.80 2.81
N LEU A 149 -2.25 16.66 1.80
CA LEU A 149 -1.73 18.03 1.82
C LEU A 149 -2.81 19.00 2.31
N ALA A 150 -2.41 20.12 2.90
CA ALA A 150 -3.29 21.14 3.51
C ALA A 150 -4.46 21.59 2.62
N TYR A 151 -4.28 21.63 1.29
CA TYR A 151 -5.31 22.06 0.33
C TYR A 151 -6.28 20.96 -0.12
N ASN A 152 -6.60 19.98 0.72
CA ASN A 152 -7.54 18.89 0.45
C ASN A 152 -7.23 17.96 -0.75
N SER A 153 -6.07 18.07 -1.38
CA SER A 153 -5.64 17.07 -2.37
C SER A 153 -4.93 15.92 -1.66
N ILE A 154 -5.57 14.75 -1.57
CA ILE A 154 -4.87 13.52 -1.22
C ILE A 154 -4.15 13.02 -2.46
N LYS A 155 -2.84 12.82 -2.33
CA LYS A 155 -2.01 12.20 -3.36
C LYS A 155 -1.43 10.92 -2.79
N CYS A 156 -1.73 9.79 -3.44
CA CYS A 156 -1.03 8.55 -3.17
C CYS A 156 0.35 8.64 -3.84
N LYS A 157 1.42 8.55 -3.05
CA LYS A 157 2.79 8.67 -3.56
C LYS A 157 3.68 7.65 -2.86
N TYR A 158 4.55 7.02 -3.65
CA TYR A 158 5.64 6.24 -3.11
C TYR A 158 6.69 7.19 -2.51
N ILE A 159 6.99 7.05 -1.22
CA ILE A 159 8.00 7.87 -0.54
C ILE A 159 9.18 6.96 -0.19
N ASN A 160 10.22 7.01 -1.03
CA ASN A 160 11.50 6.41 -0.68
C ASN A 160 12.18 7.23 0.41
N ASN A 161 12.66 6.55 1.45
CA ASN A 161 13.40 7.10 2.59
C ASN A 161 12.71 8.27 3.31
N LEU A 162 11.83 7.93 4.26
CA LEU A 162 11.50 8.82 5.38
C LEU A 162 12.65 8.95 6.40
N LYS A 163 13.82 8.33 6.15
CA LYS A 163 14.95 8.25 7.08
C LYS A 163 16.14 9.14 6.74
N ASP A 164 16.17 9.80 5.59
CA ASP A 164 17.30 10.67 5.24
C ASP A 164 16.93 12.13 5.43
N LYS A 165 16.96 12.57 6.70
CA LYS A 165 17.31 13.92 7.17
C LYS A 165 16.97 14.03 8.67
N VAL A 166 17.91 13.54 9.48
CA VAL A 166 18.20 14.12 10.81
C VAL A 166 19.36 15.08 10.61
#